data_AF-A0A9P7BR15-F1
#
_entry.id   AF-A0A9P7BR15-F1
#
_cell.length_a   1.000
_cell.length_b   1.000
_cell.length_c   1.000
_cell.angle_alpha   90.00
_cell.angle_beta   90.00
_cell.angle_gamma   90.00
#
_symmetry.space_group_name_H-M   'P 1'
#
loop_
_entity.id
_entity.type
_entity.pdbx_description
1 polymer ?
#
loop_
_entity_poly.entity_id
_entity_poly.type
_entity_poly.pdbx_seq_one_letter_code
_entity_poly.pdbx_strand_id
1 'polypeptide(L)'
;MTDGEKNAFRLEPGLGGETISIYERIIKKIYGKERGEEVVDLIYTSPAAVIPTLLTRLKQKDDEWKKAQKEWNKQWREQDLKNYYKSLDYQCNSFKTNDRKIFSMKSMIAEVEMQKQFTFQPTDFVILKDVVHLTLYYLQRQHSFTKHDQKRIRHFLYTFIPAFFHFKPNLFENQFKETDSETQSDEPSEELSEEQISAEHESGSETQTSVKETNAKQDSVAKPTILQFDIIERKLDEDKFFCNVQFYSFFRTFQILYERLYKLKYINDNYPERLKKTLNKTAVDLSLYSNRFDDIDLSNGHYNALVKMIERFIDGDLDQATFEENVRYIFGIDAYIVFTIDRVLHFFVKQIQTIVLDKNSNQLMKSNLESADESPERCL
;
A
#
# COMPACT_ATOMS: atom_id res chain seq x y z
N MET A 1 -22.66 7.95 67.19
CA MET A 1 -22.43 6.80 68.07
C MET A 1 -21.64 7.24 69.29
N THR A 2 -22.12 6.96 70.50
CA THR A 2 -21.27 6.97 71.71
C THR A 2 -20.23 5.84 71.65
N ASP A 3 -19.20 5.86 72.48
CA ASP A 3 -18.16 4.82 72.45
C ASP A 3 -18.67 3.44 72.90
N GLY A 4 -19.72 3.39 73.73
CA GLY A 4 -20.45 2.15 74.03
C GLY A 4 -21.15 1.58 72.79
N GLU A 5 -21.85 2.41 72.03
CA GLU A 5 -22.49 2.00 70.76
C GLU A 5 -21.45 1.51 69.73
N LYS A 6 -20.31 2.21 69.60
CA LYS A 6 -19.22 1.79 68.69
C LYS A 6 -18.68 0.40 69.02
N ASN A 7 -18.55 0.09 70.32
CA ASN A 7 -18.03 -1.18 70.80
C ASN A 7 -19.06 -2.33 70.73
N ALA A 8 -20.36 -2.01 70.78
CA ALA A 8 -21.45 -2.97 70.61
C ALA A 8 -21.81 -3.24 69.13
N PHE A 9 -21.54 -2.30 68.22
CA PHE A 9 -21.88 -2.42 66.81
C PHE A 9 -21.11 -3.57 66.11
N ARG A 10 -21.84 -4.43 65.40
CA ARG A 10 -21.32 -5.52 64.56
C ARG A 10 -21.95 -5.41 63.18
N LEU A 11 -21.31 -6.00 62.17
CA LEU A 11 -21.84 -6.04 60.80
C LEU A 11 -22.14 -7.47 60.38
N GLU A 12 -23.25 -7.63 59.67
CA GLU A 12 -23.64 -8.90 59.07
C GLU A 12 -22.73 -9.28 57.89
N PRO A 13 -22.50 -10.59 57.64
CA PRO A 13 -21.83 -11.07 56.46
C PRO A 13 -22.45 -10.53 55.16
N GLY A 14 -21.60 -10.23 54.18
CA GLY A 14 -22.02 -9.71 52.87
C GLY A 14 -22.10 -8.18 52.80
N LEU A 15 -22.09 -7.47 53.94
CA LEU A 15 -22.12 -5.99 54.01
C LEU A 15 -23.33 -5.37 53.27
N GLY A 16 -24.44 -6.11 53.15
CA GLY A 16 -25.64 -5.71 52.41
C GLY A 16 -25.64 -6.05 50.91
N GLY A 17 -24.65 -6.81 50.42
CA GLY A 17 -24.59 -7.33 49.05
C GLY A 17 -24.59 -8.86 48.96
N GLU A 18 -24.90 -9.39 47.78
CA GLU A 18 -25.09 -10.83 47.53
C GLU A 18 -23.81 -11.67 47.64
N THR A 19 -22.61 -11.07 47.51
CA THR A 19 -21.34 -11.80 47.37
C THR A 19 -20.24 -11.30 48.31
N ILE A 20 -20.03 -12.05 49.39
CA ILE A 20 -18.93 -11.86 50.37
C ILE A 20 -17.55 -11.85 49.69
N SER A 21 -17.32 -12.78 48.76
CA SER A 21 -15.99 -13.10 48.23
C SER A 21 -15.33 -12.00 47.39
N ILE A 22 -16.06 -10.95 46.97
CA ILE A 22 -15.52 -9.85 46.16
C ILE A 22 -14.70 -8.90 47.03
N TYR A 23 -15.27 -8.38 48.13
CA TYR A 23 -14.55 -7.43 48.98
C TYR A 23 -13.40 -8.10 49.73
N GLU A 24 -13.58 -9.33 50.22
CA GLU A 24 -12.49 -10.08 50.86
C GLU A 24 -11.30 -10.30 49.92
N ARG A 25 -11.54 -10.64 48.65
CA ARG A 25 -10.48 -10.78 47.64
C ARG A 25 -9.75 -9.46 47.39
N ILE A 26 -10.45 -8.32 47.40
CA ILE A 26 -9.86 -6.99 47.24
C ILE A 26 -9.03 -6.61 48.48
N ILE A 27 -9.53 -6.88 49.69
CA ILE A 27 -8.81 -6.62 50.95
C ILE A 27 -7.53 -7.47 51.01
N LYS A 28 -7.61 -8.78 50.75
CA LYS A 28 -6.45 -9.69 50.67
C LYS A 28 -5.46 -9.30 49.56
N LYS A 29 -5.93 -8.68 48.46
CA LYS A 29 -5.06 -8.10 47.41
C LYS A 29 -4.33 -6.82 47.86
N ILE A 30 -4.90 -6.04 48.78
CA ILE A 30 -4.34 -4.75 49.24
C ILE A 30 -3.42 -4.90 50.46
N TYR A 31 -3.73 -5.83 51.37
CA TYR A 31 -3.01 -6.04 52.63
C TYR A 31 -2.10 -7.28 52.63
N GLY A 32 -2.19 -8.13 51.60
CA GLY A 32 -1.59 -9.46 51.58
C GLY A 32 -2.55 -10.52 52.12
N LYS A 33 -2.23 -11.81 51.92
CA LYS A 33 -3.15 -12.91 52.24
C LYS A 33 -3.50 -12.95 53.74
N GLU A 34 -2.47 -13.03 54.59
CA GLU A 34 -2.60 -13.23 56.05
C GLU A 34 -3.22 -12.00 56.72
N ARG A 35 -2.59 -10.82 56.60
CA ARG A 35 -3.13 -9.55 57.12
C ARG A 35 -4.47 -9.15 56.49
N GLY A 36 -4.77 -9.63 55.29
CA GLY A 36 -6.08 -9.44 54.67
C GLY A 36 -7.17 -10.34 55.26
N GLU A 37 -6.82 -11.45 55.89
CA GLU A 37 -7.72 -12.29 56.68
C GLU A 37 -7.97 -11.64 58.05
N GLU A 38 -6.91 -11.21 58.74
CA GLU A 38 -7.01 -10.41 59.98
C GLU A 38 -7.91 -9.16 59.80
N VAL A 39 -7.73 -8.40 58.71
CA VAL A 39 -8.53 -7.20 58.43
C VAL A 39 -9.99 -7.54 58.12
N VAL A 40 -10.29 -8.70 57.53
CA VAL A 40 -11.68 -9.15 57.29
C VAL A 40 -12.37 -9.50 58.61
N ASP A 41 -11.72 -10.27 59.48
CA ASP A 41 -12.26 -10.62 60.81
C ASP A 41 -12.49 -9.37 61.68
N LEU A 42 -11.59 -8.39 61.56
CA LEU A 42 -11.70 -7.09 62.23
C LEU A 42 -12.82 -6.19 61.68
N ILE A 43 -13.29 -6.35 60.44
CA ILE A 43 -14.48 -5.63 59.93
C ILE A 43 -15.74 -6.08 60.67
N TYR A 44 -15.90 -7.39 60.88
CA TYR A 44 -17.07 -7.92 61.60
C TYR A 44 -16.97 -7.66 63.10
N THR A 45 -15.77 -7.81 63.68
CA THR A 45 -15.52 -7.67 65.13
C THR A 45 -15.48 -6.21 65.61
N SER A 46 -14.86 -5.32 64.84
CA SER A 46 -14.50 -3.95 65.25
C SER A 46 -14.86 -2.88 64.19
N PRO A 47 -16.06 -2.91 63.58
CA PRO A 47 -16.40 -2.12 62.39
C PRO A 47 -16.14 -0.62 62.54
N ALA A 48 -16.53 -0.03 63.67
CA ALA A 48 -16.44 1.42 63.89
C ALA A 48 -15.00 1.98 63.90
N ALA A 49 -13.99 1.15 64.20
CA ALA A 49 -12.58 1.53 64.19
C ALA A 49 -11.89 1.22 62.84
N VAL A 50 -12.29 0.11 62.20
CA VAL A 50 -11.59 -0.45 61.03
C VAL A 50 -12.05 0.20 59.73
N ILE A 51 -13.36 0.42 59.59
CA ILE A 51 -13.97 0.90 58.34
C ILE A 51 -13.46 2.29 57.90
N PRO A 52 -13.28 3.30 58.77
CA PRO A 52 -12.76 4.61 58.32
C PRO A 52 -11.37 4.51 57.69
N THR A 53 -10.49 3.72 58.30
CA THR A 53 -9.12 3.48 57.84
C THR A 53 -9.11 2.67 56.55
N LEU A 54 -9.88 1.57 56.52
CA LEU A 54 -9.98 0.68 55.37
C LEU A 54 -10.62 1.38 54.15
N LEU A 55 -11.69 2.14 54.35
CA LEU A 55 -12.37 2.90 53.28
C LEU A 55 -11.43 3.97 52.69
N THR A 56 -10.62 4.62 53.52
CA THR A 56 -9.61 5.59 53.07
C THR A 56 -8.55 4.92 52.19
N ARG A 57 -8.06 3.74 52.62
CA ARG A 57 -7.09 2.94 51.84
C ARG A 57 -7.68 2.35 50.56
N LEU A 58 -8.94 1.92 50.59
CA LEU A 58 -9.67 1.43 49.41
C LEU A 58 -9.85 2.54 48.37
N LYS A 59 -10.29 3.74 48.78
CA LYS A 59 -10.38 4.90 47.88
C LYS A 59 -9.03 5.26 47.26
N GLN A 60 -7.96 5.29 48.07
CA GLN A 60 -6.60 5.54 47.57
C GLN A 60 -6.18 4.51 46.51
N LYS A 61 -6.48 3.21 46.69
CA LYS A 61 -6.16 2.16 45.72
C LYS A 61 -7.07 2.15 44.50
N ASP A 62 -8.34 2.51 44.64
CA ASP A 62 -9.26 2.72 43.54
C ASP A 62 -8.78 3.86 42.61
N ASP A 63 -8.37 5.00 43.16
CA ASP A 63 -7.78 6.10 42.38
C ASP A 63 -6.44 5.71 41.71
N GLU A 64 -5.59 4.97 42.41
CA GLU A 64 -4.32 4.43 41.87
C GLU A 64 -4.58 3.48 40.69
N TRP A 65 -5.51 2.53 40.85
CA TRP A 65 -5.86 1.56 39.82
C TRP A 65 -6.62 2.20 38.66
N LYS A 66 -7.47 3.20 38.88
CA LYS A 66 -8.12 3.99 37.81
C LYS A 66 -7.11 4.80 37.00
N LYS A 67 -6.08 5.37 37.64
CA LYS A 67 -4.98 6.05 36.93
C LYS A 67 -4.16 5.06 36.11
N ALA A 68 -3.77 3.93 36.70
CA ALA A 68 -3.04 2.88 35.99
C ALA A 68 -3.85 2.32 34.81
N GLN A 69 -5.14 2.01 35.00
CA GLN A 69 -6.01 1.48 33.95
C GLN A 69 -6.15 2.45 32.77
N LYS A 70 -6.23 3.77 33.01
CA LYS A 70 -6.25 4.78 31.93
C LYS A 70 -4.98 4.76 31.09
N GLU A 71 -3.81 4.70 31.72
CA GLU A 71 -2.52 4.68 31.01
C GLU A 71 -2.29 3.34 30.28
N TRP A 72 -2.57 2.20 30.92
CA TRP A 72 -2.53 0.89 30.26
C TRP A 72 -3.50 0.79 29.09
N ASN A 73 -4.74 1.29 29.21
CA ASN A 73 -5.70 1.28 28.11
C ASN A 73 -5.26 2.17 26.93
N LYS A 74 -4.58 3.30 27.20
CA LYS A 74 -4.01 4.17 26.17
C LYS A 74 -2.92 3.43 25.38
N GLN A 75 -1.93 2.86 26.08
CA GLN A 75 -0.83 2.12 25.47
C GLN A 75 -1.31 0.87 24.73
N TRP A 76 -2.29 0.15 25.30
CA TRP A 76 -2.87 -1.04 24.68
C TRP A 76 -3.62 -0.70 23.38
N ARG A 77 -4.42 0.38 23.35
CA ARG A 77 -5.07 0.87 22.11
C ARG A 77 -4.06 1.28 21.05
N GLU A 78 -3.00 1.99 21.43
CA GLU A 78 -1.95 2.40 20.49
C GLU A 78 -1.23 1.19 19.89
N GLN A 79 -0.93 0.18 20.71
CA GLN A 79 -0.28 -1.05 20.26
C GLN A 79 -1.22 -1.93 19.42
N ASP A 80 -2.51 -2.01 19.76
CA ASP A 80 -3.52 -2.71 18.96
C ASP A 80 -3.65 -2.08 17.56
N LEU A 81 -3.86 -0.76 17.48
CA LEU A 81 -3.95 -0.01 16.22
C LEU A 81 -2.71 -0.12 15.32
N LYS A 82 -1.52 -0.32 15.90
CA LYS A 82 -0.25 -0.54 15.17
C LYS A 82 -0.06 -1.97 14.66
N ASN A 83 -0.78 -2.95 15.22
CA ASN A 83 -0.57 -4.37 14.93
C ASN A 83 -1.79 -5.06 14.31
N TYR A 84 -3.00 -4.51 14.44
CA TYR A 84 -4.25 -5.12 13.99
C TYR A 84 -4.16 -5.68 12.56
N TYR A 85 -3.86 -4.82 11.57
CA TYR A 85 -3.73 -5.24 10.18
C TYR A 85 -2.56 -6.19 9.92
N LYS A 86 -1.48 -6.11 10.72
CA LYS A 86 -0.31 -7.00 10.60
C LYS A 86 -0.60 -8.39 11.18
N SER A 87 -1.43 -8.50 12.21
CA SER A 87 -1.79 -9.77 12.86
C SER A 87 -2.71 -10.66 12.02
N LEU A 88 -3.44 -10.07 11.07
CA LEU A 88 -4.27 -10.80 10.10
C LEU A 88 -3.44 -11.42 8.95
N ASP A 89 -2.22 -10.92 8.73
CA ASP A 89 -1.37 -11.28 7.59
C ASP A 89 -0.32 -12.35 7.98
N TYR A 90 -0.71 -13.61 7.79
CA TYR A 90 0.17 -14.76 8.00
C TYR A 90 1.11 -15.07 6.82
N GLN A 91 0.95 -14.41 5.67
CA GLN A 91 1.63 -14.79 4.42
C GLN A 91 2.90 -13.97 4.16
N CYS A 92 2.89 -12.67 4.50
CA CYS A 92 3.95 -11.70 4.22
C CYS A 92 5.38 -12.21 4.43
N ASN A 93 5.69 -12.78 5.60
CA ASN A 93 7.06 -13.14 5.96
C ASN A 93 7.61 -14.32 5.15
N SER A 94 6.76 -15.31 4.86
CA SER A 94 7.10 -16.42 3.95
C SER A 94 7.23 -15.92 2.52
N PHE A 95 6.27 -15.10 2.07
CA PHE A 95 6.25 -14.55 0.72
C PHE A 95 7.51 -13.74 0.40
N LYS A 96 7.84 -12.69 1.17
CA LYS A 96 9.03 -11.84 0.95
C LYS A 96 10.34 -12.63 0.91
N THR A 97 10.42 -13.74 1.66
CA THR A 97 11.60 -14.62 1.73
C THR A 97 11.73 -15.51 0.50
N ASN A 98 10.61 -16.01 -0.03
CA ASN A 98 10.59 -16.84 -1.23
C ASN A 98 10.68 -15.99 -2.51
N ASP A 99 10.06 -14.82 -2.53
CA ASP A 99 10.05 -13.91 -3.67
C ASP A 99 11.46 -13.45 -4.08
N ARG A 100 12.32 -13.19 -3.08
CA ARG A 100 13.75 -12.91 -3.29
C ARG A 100 14.51 -14.07 -3.99
N LYS A 101 14.01 -15.30 -3.90
CA LYS A 101 14.58 -16.47 -4.60
C LYS A 101 14.03 -16.57 -6.03
N ILE A 102 12.74 -16.28 -6.23
CA ILE A 102 12.06 -16.34 -7.53
C ILE A 102 12.72 -15.39 -8.55
N PHE A 103 13.08 -14.17 -8.14
CA PHE A 103 13.84 -13.22 -8.98
C PHE A 103 15.33 -13.56 -9.17
N SER A 104 15.80 -14.74 -8.76
CA SER A 104 17.12 -15.22 -9.16
C SER A 104 17.04 -15.83 -10.55
N MET A 105 17.89 -15.38 -11.49
CA MET A 105 18.00 -16.01 -12.81
C MET A 105 18.22 -17.53 -12.72
N LYS A 106 18.91 -18.03 -11.68
CA LYS A 106 19.05 -19.49 -11.45
C LYS A 106 17.72 -20.19 -11.16
N SER A 107 16.81 -19.54 -10.44
CA SER A 107 15.46 -20.08 -10.16
C SER A 107 14.60 -20.06 -11.43
N MET A 108 14.69 -18.98 -12.21
CA MET A 108 13.99 -18.83 -13.49
C MET A 108 14.46 -19.87 -14.52
N ILE A 109 15.77 -20.10 -14.64
CA ILE A 109 16.33 -21.12 -15.55
C ILE A 109 15.87 -22.53 -15.13
N ALA A 110 15.95 -22.89 -13.84
CA ALA A 110 15.51 -24.20 -13.36
C ALA A 110 14.00 -24.46 -13.59
N GLU A 111 13.18 -23.41 -13.60
CA GLU A 111 11.75 -23.50 -13.93
C GLU A 111 11.51 -23.79 -15.42
N VAL A 112 12.19 -23.09 -16.33
CA VAL A 112 12.03 -23.32 -17.78
C VAL A 112 12.68 -24.63 -18.24
N GLU A 113 13.76 -25.09 -17.60
CA GLU A 113 14.34 -26.41 -17.85
C GLU A 113 13.36 -27.55 -17.52
N MET A 114 12.50 -27.37 -16.51
CA MET A 114 11.43 -28.34 -16.19
C MET A 114 10.22 -28.23 -17.12
N GLN A 115 9.74 -27.01 -17.40
CA GLN A 115 8.51 -26.81 -18.18
C GLN A 115 8.71 -26.89 -19.70
N LYS A 116 9.93 -26.64 -20.19
CA LYS A 116 10.38 -26.61 -21.60
C LYS A 116 9.71 -25.59 -22.52
N GLN A 117 8.51 -25.12 -22.19
CA GLN A 117 7.80 -24.06 -22.88
C GLN A 117 7.20 -23.08 -21.86
N PHE A 118 7.31 -21.80 -22.15
CA PHE A 118 6.62 -20.74 -21.41
C PHE A 118 5.33 -20.37 -22.14
N THR A 119 4.22 -20.17 -21.42
CA THR A 119 2.95 -19.71 -21.99
C THR A 119 2.34 -18.67 -21.07
N PHE A 120 2.06 -17.48 -21.60
CA PHE A 120 1.43 -16.38 -20.87
C PHE A 120 0.59 -15.55 -21.84
N GLN A 121 -0.65 -15.23 -21.44
CA GLN A 121 -1.60 -14.44 -22.24
C GLN A 121 -2.20 -13.36 -21.33
N PRO A 122 -1.82 -12.08 -21.49
CA PRO A 122 -2.42 -10.98 -20.73
C PRO A 122 -3.82 -10.68 -21.25
N THR A 123 -4.84 -10.95 -20.44
CA THR A 123 -6.27 -10.78 -20.76
C THR A 123 -6.82 -9.39 -20.47
N ASP A 124 -6.11 -8.56 -19.69
CA ASP A 124 -6.62 -7.31 -19.13
C ASP A 124 -5.75 -6.11 -19.55
N PHE A 125 -6.27 -5.34 -20.50
CA PHE A 125 -5.60 -4.15 -21.05
C PHE A 125 -5.36 -3.05 -20.01
N VAL A 126 -6.18 -2.97 -18.95
CA VAL A 126 -5.99 -1.97 -17.89
C VAL A 126 -4.75 -2.35 -17.07
N ILE A 127 -4.62 -3.62 -16.67
CA ILE A 127 -3.42 -4.09 -15.98
C ILE A 127 -2.18 -3.93 -16.85
N LEU A 128 -2.26 -4.30 -18.14
CA LEU A 128 -1.11 -4.16 -19.03
C LEU A 128 -0.66 -2.70 -19.19
N LYS A 129 -1.61 -1.76 -19.27
CA LYS A 129 -1.33 -0.33 -19.25
C LYS A 129 -0.68 0.10 -17.94
N ASP A 130 -1.21 -0.32 -16.80
CA ASP A 130 -0.73 0.07 -15.48
C ASP A 130 0.65 -0.54 -15.16
N VAL A 131 0.97 -1.73 -15.69
CA VAL A 131 2.31 -2.33 -15.66
C VAL A 131 3.33 -1.45 -16.41
N VAL A 132 3.01 -1.01 -17.63
CA VAL A 132 3.90 -0.13 -18.42
C VAL A 132 4.04 1.23 -17.76
N HIS A 133 2.93 1.82 -17.29
CA HIS A 133 2.90 3.09 -16.55
C HIS A 133 3.78 3.05 -15.31
N LEU A 134 3.56 2.12 -14.38
CA LEU A 134 4.35 1.98 -13.15
C LEU A 134 5.83 1.68 -13.44
N THR A 135 6.14 0.97 -14.54
CA THR A 135 7.53 0.74 -14.96
C THR A 135 8.22 2.03 -15.42
N LEU A 136 7.52 2.88 -16.18
CA LEU A 136 8.03 4.16 -16.66
C LEU A 136 8.15 5.19 -15.53
N TYR A 137 7.15 5.23 -14.65
CA TYR A 137 7.12 6.07 -13.47
C TYR A 137 8.30 5.76 -12.51
N TYR A 138 8.52 4.47 -12.24
CA TYR A 138 9.69 3.99 -11.53
C TYR A 138 11.01 4.33 -12.25
N LEU A 139 11.08 4.15 -13.56
CA LEU A 139 12.27 4.46 -14.37
C LEU A 139 12.65 5.95 -14.33
N GLN A 140 11.67 6.87 -14.27
CA GLN A 140 11.88 8.31 -14.17
C GLN A 140 12.42 8.72 -12.79
N ARG A 141 11.85 8.19 -11.70
CA ARG A 141 12.24 8.52 -10.31
C ARG A 141 13.59 7.91 -9.89
N GLN A 142 14.13 6.93 -10.63
CA GLN A 142 15.32 6.17 -10.23
C GLN A 142 16.63 6.69 -10.83
N HIS A 143 17.47 7.31 -10.00
CA HIS A 143 18.83 7.77 -10.35
C HIS A 143 19.83 6.64 -10.74
N SER A 144 19.43 5.36 -10.68
CA SER A 144 20.26 4.18 -10.98
C SER A 144 20.40 3.86 -12.48
N PHE A 145 19.95 4.75 -13.37
CA PHE A 145 19.92 4.57 -14.83
C PHE A 145 20.32 5.89 -15.52
N THR A 146 21.03 5.80 -16.65
CA THR A 146 21.42 7.01 -17.41
C THR A 146 20.23 7.57 -18.21
N LYS A 147 20.19 8.89 -18.48
CA LYS A 147 19.16 9.51 -19.36
C LYS A 147 19.05 8.81 -20.73
N HIS A 148 20.16 8.30 -21.25
CA HIS A 148 20.23 7.54 -22.49
C HIS A 148 19.60 6.14 -22.35
N ASP A 149 19.89 5.41 -21.27
CA ASP A 149 19.27 4.10 -21.02
C ASP A 149 17.76 4.25 -20.75
N GLN A 150 17.35 5.28 -20.00
CA GLN A 150 15.93 5.61 -19.78
C GLN A 150 15.20 5.79 -21.12
N LYS A 151 15.77 6.55 -22.07
CA LYS A 151 15.20 6.71 -23.42
C LYS A 151 15.09 5.38 -24.18
N ARG A 152 16.11 4.51 -24.12
CA ARG A 152 16.07 3.20 -24.79
C ARG A 152 15.06 2.23 -24.14
N ILE A 153 14.98 2.20 -22.81
CA ILE A 153 14.02 1.36 -22.06
C ILE A 153 12.58 1.82 -22.35
N ARG A 154 12.31 3.13 -22.37
CA ARG A 154 11.02 3.69 -22.79
C ARG A 154 10.68 3.29 -24.24
N HIS A 155 11.62 3.40 -25.17
CA HIS A 155 11.41 2.97 -26.55
C HIS A 155 11.14 1.46 -26.66
N PHE A 156 11.88 0.62 -25.92
CA PHE A 156 11.60 -0.82 -25.88
C PHE A 156 10.18 -1.12 -25.37
N LEU A 157 9.74 -0.47 -24.29
CA LEU A 157 8.38 -0.65 -23.76
C LEU A 157 7.29 -0.24 -24.77
N TYR A 158 7.51 0.82 -25.55
CA TYR A 158 6.53 1.31 -26.53
C TYR A 158 6.57 0.57 -27.88
N THR A 159 7.72 0.03 -28.30
CA THR A 159 7.83 -0.71 -29.57
C THR A 159 7.57 -2.19 -29.36
N PHE A 160 8.23 -2.83 -28.38
CA PHE A 160 8.21 -4.28 -28.23
C PHE A 160 6.91 -4.80 -27.62
N ILE A 161 6.35 -4.15 -26.59
CA ILE A 161 5.12 -4.67 -25.95
C ILE A 161 3.91 -4.61 -26.90
N PRO A 162 3.63 -3.50 -27.63
CA PRO A 162 2.56 -3.50 -28.63
C PRO A 162 2.80 -4.48 -29.78
N ALA A 163 4.01 -4.57 -30.33
CA ALA A 163 4.29 -5.50 -31.43
C ALA A 163 4.18 -6.97 -30.99
N PHE A 164 4.74 -7.35 -29.84
CA PHE A 164 4.75 -8.73 -29.36
C PHE A 164 3.37 -9.26 -28.96
N PHE A 165 2.49 -8.40 -28.45
CA PHE A 165 1.12 -8.77 -28.05
C PHE A 165 0.04 -8.27 -29.04
N HIS A 166 0.44 -7.86 -30.25
CA HIS A 166 -0.44 -7.39 -31.34
C HIS A 166 -1.42 -6.24 -30.97
N PHE A 167 -0.97 -5.28 -30.16
CA PHE A 167 -1.74 -4.09 -29.79
C PHE A 167 -1.55 -2.92 -30.79
N LYS A 168 -2.57 -2.04 -30.88
CA LYS A 168 -2.52 -0.84 -31.72
C LYS A 168 -1.33 0.07 -31.29
N PRO A 169 -0.40 0.47 -32.20
CA PRO A 169 0.88 1.08 -31.82
C PRO A 169 0.78 2.32 -30.92
N ASN A 170 -0.21 3.19 -31.14
CA ASN A 170 -0.36 4.47 -30.45
C ASN A 170 -0.92 4.35 -29.01
N LEU A 171 -1.08 3.13 -28.47
CA LEU A 171 -1.74 2.85 -27.18
C LEU A 171 -1.17 3.67 -25.99
N PHE A 172 0.13 3.91 -25.98
CA PHE A 172 0.83 4.64 -24.91
C PHE A 172 1.22 6.09 -25.29
N GLU A 173 1.08 6.47 -26.56
CA GLU A 173 1.73 7.66 -27.13
C GLU A 173 1.12 8.99 -26.68
N ASN A 174 -0.10 8.97 -26.15
CA ASN A 174 -0.87 10.17 -25.79
C ASN A 174 -0.94 10.48 -24.29
N GLN A 175 -0.33 9.68 -23.41
CA GLN A 175 -0.45 9.84 -21.95
C GLN A 175 0.86 10.25 -21.24
N PHE A 176 1.96 10.44 -21.98
CA PHE A 176 3.28 10.78 -21.41
C PHE A 176 3.96 11.99 -22.08
N LYS A 177 3.23 12.76 -22.89
CA LYS A 177 3.76 13.97 -23.57
C LYS A 177 4.01 15.14 -22.61
N GLU A 178 3.39 15.13 -21.44
CA GLU A 178 3.48 16.20 -20.43
C GLU A 178 4.80 16.18 -19.63
N THR A 179 5.48 15.03 -19.52
CA THR A 179 6.70 14.91 -18.69
C THR A 179 8.00 15.27 -19.41
N ASP A 180 7.99 15.37 -20.74
CA ASP A 180 9.19 15.66 -21.54
C ASP A 180 9.33 17.17 -21.87
N SER A 181 8.30 17.99 -21.60
CA SER A 181 8.26 19.43 -21.87
C SER A 181 9.00 20.28 -20.84
N GLU A 182 9.19 19.80 -19.60
CA GLU A 182 9.85 20.55 -18.52
C GLU A 182 11.38 20.34 -18.48
N THR A 183 11.99 19.82 -19.55
CA THR A 183 13.45 19.58 -19.60
C THR A 183 14.09 19.97 -20.95
N GLN A 184 13.54 21.00 -21.61
CA GLN A 184 14.07 21.59 -22.84
C GLN A 184 14.27 23.12 -22.75
N SER A 185 14.78 23.57 -21.60
CA SER A 185 15.50 24.83 -21.45
C SER A 185 16.72 24.58 -20.55
N ASP A 186 17.76 25.40 -20.72
CA ASP A 186 19.02 25.40 -19.95
C ASP A 186 20.04 24.28 -20.25
N GLU A 187 20.54 24.25 -21.50
CA GLU A 187 21.97 24.05 -21.75
C GLU A 187 22.61 25.42 -22.10
N PRO A 188 23.38 26.04 -21.19
CA PRO A 188 24.29 27.13 -21.54
C PRO A 188 25.58 26.53 -22.11
N SER A 189 25.93 26.89 -23.35
CA SER A 189 27.20 26.53 -23.97
C SER A 189 28.37 27.29 -23.34
N GLU A 190 29.38 26.60 -22.83
CA GLU A 190 30.64 27.22 -22.39
C GLU A 190 31.47 27.67 -23.62
N GLU A 191 31.41 28.96 -23.96
CA GLU A 191 32.48 29.64 -24.69
C GLU A 191 33.01 30.82 -23.86
N LEU A 192 34.34 31.01 -23.88
CA LEU A 192 35.06 31.99 -23.06
C LEU A 192 35.32 33.29 -23.83
N SER A 193 34.90 34.43 -23.29
CA SER A 193 35.52 35.75 -23.51
C SER A 193 35.05 36.78 -22.48
N GLU A 194 35.70 37.94 -22.40
CA GLU A 194 35.82 38.73 -21.17
C GLU A 194 35.15 40.14 -21.22
N GLU A 195 34.73 40.59 -20.03
CA GLU A 195 34.77 41.99 -19.52
C GLU A 195 33.68 43.06 -19.81
N GLN A 196 33.56 43.97 -18.79
CA GLN A 196 33.06 45.36 -18.78
C GLN A 196 31.55 45.72 -18.71
N ILE A 197 30.98 45.59 -17.49
CA ILE A 197 30.52 46.68 -16.58
C ILE A 197 29.44 47.73 -17.02
N SER A 198 28.54 48.07 -16.07
CA SER A 198 27.59 49.22 -15.96
C SER A 198 26.24 49.13 -16.68
N ALA A 199 25.12 49.70 -16.20
CA ALA A 199 24.68 50.12 -14.83
C ALA A 199 23.15 50.44 -14.85
N GLU A 200 22.45 50.31 -13.69
CA GLU A 200 21.19 51.00 -13.25
C GLU A 200 19.94 51.00 -14.19
N HIS A 201 18.66 50.99 -13.77
CA HIS A 201 17.97 51.53 -12.58
C HIS A 201 16.58 50.84 -12.34
N GLU A 202 15.77 51.42 -11.45
CA GLU A 202 14.60 50.91 -10.71
C GLU A 202 13.17 50.99 -11.34
N SER A 203 12.27 50.10 -10.84
CA SER A 203 10.90 50.36 -10.31
C SER A 203 9.67 50.68 -11.22
N GLY A 204 8.46 50.51 -10.63
CA GLY A 204 7.10 50.77 -11.17
C GLY A 204 6.43 49.53 -11.81
N SER A 205 5.39 48.84 -11.30
CA SER A 205 4.17 49.11 -10.50
C SER A 205 2.87 49.14 -11.36
N GLU A 206 1.77 48.61 -10.79
CA GLU A 206 0.34 48.82 -11.16
C GLU A 206 -0.20 48.33 -12.54
N THR A 207 -1.48 47.94 -12.72
CA THR A 207 -2.55 47.47 -11.80
C THR A 207 -3.65 46.68 -12.57
N GLN A 208 -4.63 46.10 -11.84
CA GLN A 208 -6.04 45.84 -12.25
C GLN A 208 -6.27 44.84 -13.41
N THR A 209 -6.78 43.61 -13.19
CA THR A 209 -8.11 43.23 -12.70
C THR A 209 -9.30 43.79 -13.51
N SER A 210 -10.04 42.90 -14.19
CA SER A 210 -11.47 43.11 -14.47
C SER A 210 -12.20 41.76 -14.64
N VAL A 211 -13.49 41.72 -14.30
CA VAL A 211 -14.31 40.49 -14.18
C VAL A 211 -15.50 40.56 -15.13
N LYS A 212 -15.86 39.45 -15.79
CA LYS A 212 -17.21 39.22 -16.35
C LYS A 212 -17.71 37.78 -16.20
N GLU A 213 -18.50 37.60 -15.15
CA GLU A 213 -19.82 36.93 -15.13
C GLU A 213 -20.51 36.76 -16.51
N THR A 214 -21.34 35.74 -16.81
CA THR A 214 -21.87 34.52 -16.11
C THR A 214 -22.26 33.48 -17.24
N ASN A 215 -23.16 32.48 -17.20
CA ASN A 215 -24.26 32.04 -16.31
C ASN A 215 -24.76 30.60 -16.60
N ALA A 216 -25.69 30.12 -15.77
CA ALA A 216 -26.80 29.20 -16.06
C ALA A 216 -26.57 27.70 -16.48
N LYS A 217 -26.73 26.83 -15.46
CA LYS A 217 -27.69 25.70 -15.39
C LYS A 217 -27.52 24.39 -16.21
N GLN A 218 -27.27 23.33 -15.43
CA GLN A 218 -28.05 22.07 -15.31
C GLN A 218 -27.95 20.94 -16.36
N ASP A 219 -27.52 19.78 -15.83
CA ASP A 219 -28.12 18.45 -15.96
C ASP A 219 -28.21 17.76 -17.34
N SER A 220 -27.17 16.96 -17.64
CA SER A 220 -27.36 15.67 -18.34
C SER A 220 -26.44 14.60 -17.77
N VAL A 221 -27.01 13.51 -17.21
CA VAL A 221 -26.24 12.41 -16.61
C VAL A 221 -25.59 11.55 -17.71
N ALA A 222 -24.29 11.74 -17.92
CA ALA A 222 -23.50 10.86 -18.77
C ALA A 222 -23.16 9.55 -18.01
N LYS A 223 -23.57 8.42 -18.56
CA LYS A 223 -23.06 7.10 -18.12
C LYS A 223 -21.56 7.01 -18.44
N PRO A 224 -20.73 6.36 -17.62
CA PRO A 224 -19.34 6.11 -17.98
C PRO A 224 -19.30 5.19 -19.22
N THR A 225 -18.84 5.72 -20.34
CA THR A 225 -18.63 4.95 -21.57
C THR A 225 -17.56 3.90 -21.33
N ILE A 226 -17.95 2.63 -21.27
CA ILE A 226 -17.00 1.52 -21.33
C ILE A 226 -16.33 1.61 -22.71
N LEU A 227 -15.03 1.90 -22.73
CA LEU A 227 -14.26 1.95 -23.96
C LEU A 227 -14.07 0.52 -24.48
N GLN A 228 -14.88 0.16 -25.46
CA GLN A 228 -14.75 -1.09 -26.19
C GLN A 228 -13.55 -0.95 -27.13
N PHE A 229 -12.53 -1.77 -26.92
CA PHE A 229 -11.32 -1.82 -27.75
C PHE A 229 -11.32 -3.09 -28.58
N ASP A 230 -11.19 -2.97 -29.90
CA ASP A 230 -11.15 -4.12 -30.81
C ASP A 230 -9.85 -4.89 -30.62
N ILE A 231 -9.99 -6.18 -30.28
CA ILE A 231 -8.91 -7.17 -30.32
C ILE A 231 -8.78 -7.64 -31.76
N ILE A 232 -7.56 -7.73 -32.28
CA ILE A 232 -7.30 -8.38 -33.58
C ILE A 232 -7.33 -9.90 -33.36
N GLU A 233 -8.49 -10.52 -33.53
CA GLU A 233 -8.62 -11.98 -33.43
C GLU A 233 -7.91 -12.68 -34.60
N ARG A 234 -6.68 -13.17 -34.35
CA ARG A 234 -6.08 -14.30 -35.07
C ARG A 234 -6.00 -15.52 -34.15
N LYS A 235 -5.86 -16.72 -34.73
CA LYS A 235 -5.62 -17.94 -33.95
C LYS A 235 -4.25 -17.90 -33.30
N LEU A 236 -4.18 -18.27 -32.02
CA LEU A 236 -3.00 -18.18 -31.15
C LEU A 236 -2.00 -19.37 -31.31
N ASP A 237 -2.15 -20.19 -32.35
CA ASP A 237 -1.50 -21.51 -32.42
C ASP A 237 -0.05 -21.50 -32.98
N GLU A 238 0.39 -20.39 -33.58
CA GLU A 238 1.62 -20.37 -34.41
C GLU A 238 2.75 -19.41 -33.96
N ASP A 239 2.47 -18.38 -33.14
CA ASP A 239 3.46 -17.35 -32.71
C ASP A 239 4.49 -17.87 -31.68
N LYS A 240 5.41 -18.74 -32.15
CA LYS A 240 6.45 -19.38 -31.33
C LYS A 240 7.73 -18.53 -31.26
N PHE A 241 7.73 -17.52 -30.38
CA PHE A 241 8.91 -16.67 -30.15
C PHE A 241 10.05 -17.42 -29.43
N PHE A 242 11.22 -17.49 -30.08
CA PHE A 242 12.40 -18.17 -29.53
C PHE A 242 13.22 -17.26 -28.61
N CYS A 243 12.98 -17.38 -27.30
CA CYS A 243 13.68 -16.62 -26.26
C CYS A 243 15.15 -17.04 -26.06
N ASN A 244 16.00 -16.08 -25.69
CA ASN A 244 17.18 -16.34 -24.86
C ASN A 244 16.83 -16.21 -23.36
N VAL A 245 17.81 -16.45 -22.47
CA VAL A 245 17.61 -16.38 -21.01
C VAL A 245 17.16 -14.99 -20.54
N GLN A 246 17.62 -13.94 -21.21
CA GLN A 246 17.27 -12.54 -20.94
C GLN A 246 15.80 -12.27 -21.25
N PHE A 247 15.33 -12.65 -22.45
CA PHE A 247 13.91 -12.55 -22.83
C PHE A 247 13.01 -13.40 -21.93
N TYR A 248 13.41 -14.64 -21.60
CA TYR A 248 12.65 -15.45 -20.64
C TYR A 248 12.55 -14.78 -19.26
N SER A 249 13.66 -14.23 -18.75
CA SER A 249 13.68 -13.51 -17.47
C SER A 249 12.81 -12.24 -17.50
N PHE A 250 12.79 -11.53 -18.63
CA PHE A 250 11.88 -10.41 -18.89
C PHE A 250 10.41 -10.86 -18.86
N PHE A 251 10.03 -11.87 -19.66
CA PHE A 251 8.64 -12.33 -19.74
C PHE A 251 8.13 -12.93 -18.42
N ARG A 252 8.97 -13.70 -17.72
CA ARG A 252 8.62 -14.24 -16.39
C ARG A 252 8.43 -13.13 -15.36
N THR A 253 9.25 -12.07 -15.41
CA THR A 253 9.08 -10.89 -14.54
C THR A 253 7.84 -10.07 -14.90
N PHE A 254 7.57 -9.90 -16.20
CA PHE A 254 6.37 -9.21 -16.71
C PHE A 254 5.09 -9.93 -16.25
N GLN A 255 5.04 -11.26 -16.38
CA GLN A 255 3.96 -12.09 -15.85
C GLN A 255 3.81 -11.88 -14.34
N ILE A 256 4.89 -11.99 -13.55
CA ILE A 256 4.82 -11.84 -12.09
C ILE A 256 4.31 -10.43 -11.70
N LEU A 257 4.68 -9.39 -12.43
CA LEU A 257 4.21 -8.02 -12.22
C LEU A 257 2.72 -7.87 -12.57
N TYR A 258 2.32 -8.38 -13.73
CA TYR A 258 0.94 -8.41 -14.23
C TYR A 258 0.01 -9.19 -13.30
N GLU A 259 0.36 -10.43 -12.92
CA GLU A 259 -0.47 -11.33 -12.10
C GLU A 259 -0.78 -10.75 -10.72
N ARG A 260 0.17 -10.01 -10.12
CA ARG A 260 -0.03 -9.33 -8.82
C ARG A 260 -1.09 -8.23 -8.91
N LEU A 261 -0.96 -7.36 -9.91
CA LEU A 261 -1.89 -6.25 -10.13
C LEU A 261 -3.26 -6.78 -10.57
N TYR A 262 -3.28 -7.75 -11.49
CA TYR A 262 -4.49 -8.45 -11.93
C TYR A 262 -5.23 -9.13 -10.76
N LYS A 263 -4.53 -9.83 -9.85
CA LYS A 263 -5.18 -10.45 -8.68
C LYS A 263 -5.87 -9.40 -7.79
N LEU A 264 -5.26 -8.23 -7.55
CA LEU A 264 -5.90 -7.19 -6.73
C LEU A 264 -7.06 -6.50 -7.45
N LYS A 265 -6.95 -6.21 -8.75
CA LYS A 265 -8.09 -5.71 -9.55
C LYS A 265 -9.23 -6.73 -9.60
N TYR A 266 -8.94 -8.00 -9.87
CA TYR A 266 -9.92 -9.10 -9.84
C TYR A 266 -10.66 -9.17 -8.50
N ILE A 267 -9.96 -8.97 -7.36
CA ILE A 267 -10.59 -8.90 -6.04
C ILE A 267 -11.49 -7.67 -5.88
N ASN A 268 -11.06 -6.50 -6.37
CA ASN A 268 -11.90 -5.29 -6.37
C ASN A 268 -13.19 -5.48 -7.18
N ASP A 269 -13.08 -6.08 -8.36
CA ASP A 269 -14.17 -6.16 -9.34
C ASP A 269 -15.16 -7.30 -9.00
N ASN A 270 -14.67 -8.44 -8.49
CA ASN A 270 -15.51 -9.61 -8.19
C ASN A 270 -15.96 -9.70 -6.72
N TYR A 271 -15.25 -9.04 -5.79
CA TYR A 271 -15.55 -9.09 -4.35
C TYR A 271 -15.57 -7.71 -3.67
N PRO A 272 -16.25 -6.67 -4.22
CA PRO A 272 -16.27 -5.33 -3.63
C PRO A 272 -16.80 -5.32 -2.19
N GLU A 273 -17.74 -6.22 -1.85
CA GLU A 273 -18.26 -6.40 -0.48
C GLU A 273 -17.16 -6.78 0.54
N ARG A 274 -16.09 -7.50 0.13
CA ARG A 274 -14.95 -7.81 1.01
C ARG A 274 -14.07 -6.59 1.31
N LEU A 275 -14.14 -5.55 0.46
CA LEU A 275 -13.30 -4.36 0.58
C LEU A 275 -14.00 -3.22 1.32
N LYS A 276 -15.34 -3.12 1.23
CA LYS A 276 -16.16 -2.12 1.93
C LYS A 276 -15.83 -2.04 3.42
N LYS A 277 -15.48 -0.84 3.88
CA LYS A 277 -15.28 -0.55 5.31
C LYS A 277 -16.60 -0.11 5.92
N THR A 278 -17.25 -0.97 6.68
CA THR A 278 -18.46 -0.63 7.44
C THR A 278 -18.08 0.11 8.72
N LEU A 279 -18.05 1.46 8.69
CA LEU A 279 -17.88 2.24 9.91
C LEU A 279 -19.07 2.01 10.85
N ASN A 280 -18.79 1.65 12.10
CA ASN A 280 -19.81 1.61 13.14
C ASN A 280 -20.14 3.04 13.57
N LYS A 281 -21.38 3.48 13.34
CA LYS A 281 -21.86 4.85 13.63
C LYS A 281 -21.51 5.27 15.07
N THR A 282 -21.81 4.42 16.05
CA THR A 282 -21.53 4.67 17.47
C THR A 282 -20.03 4.87 17.76
N ALA A 283 -19.12 4.30 16.96
CA ALA A 283 -17.68 4.52 17.10
C ALA A 283 -17.23 5.85 16.47
N VAL A 284 -17.93 6.34 15.45
CA VAL A 284 -17.72 7.69 14.88
C VAL A 284 -18.26 8.75 15.84
N ASP A 285 -19.49 8.57 16.35
CA ASP A 285 -20.16 9.47 17.29
C ASP A 285 -19.36 9.66 18.60
N LEU A 286 -18.62 8.63 19.03
CA LEU A 286 -17.75 8.65 20.20
C LEU A 286 -16.29 9.06 19.90
N SER A 287 -15.97 9.41 18.65
CA SER A 287 -14.59 9.70 18.17
C SER A 287 -13.58 8.59 18.53
N LEU A 288 -14.01 7.32 18.43
CA LEU A 288 -13.20 6.12 18.65
C LEU A 288 -12.66 5.52 17.34
N TYR A 289 -13.00 6.12 16.19
CA TYR A 289 -12.43 5.75 14.90
C TYR A 289 -10.96 6.20 14.80
N SER A 290 -10.18 5.56 13.91
CA SER A 290 -8.76 5.86 13.71
C SER A 290 -8.57 6.56 12.37
N ASN A 291 -8.37 7.88 12.41
CA ASN A 291 -8.17 8.76 11.24
C ASN A 291 -6.91 8.45 10.41
N ARG A 292 -6.17 7.39 10.74
CA ARG A 292 -4.88 7.00 10.14
C ARG A 292 -4.96 6.66 8.65
N PHE A 293 -6.17 6.41 8.13
CA PHE A 293 -6.39 6.00 6.74
C PHE A 293 -7.30 6.98 5.97
N ASP A 294 -7.58 8.15 6.53
CA ASP A 294 -8.51 9.13 5.94
C ASP A 294 -7.92 9.79 4.68
N ASP A 295 -6.58 9.85 4.58
CA ASP A 295 -5.83 10.30 3.41
C ASP A 295 -5.93 9.35 2.19
N ILE A 296 -6.57 8.19 2.33
CA ILE A 296 -6.73 7.20 1.26
C ILE A 296 -8.03 7.46 0.49
N ASP A 297 -7.95 8.19 -0.61
CA ASP A 297 -9.04 8.36 -1.57
C ASP A 297 -9.49 7.00 -2.14
N LEU A 298 -10.65 6.52 -1.69
CA LEU A 298 -11.32 5.32 -2.21
C LEU A 298 -12.46 5.65 -3.20
N SER A 299 -12.73 6.93 -3.49
CA SER A 299 -13.87 7.34 -4.35
C SER A 299 -13.75 6.81 -5.77
N ASN A 300 -12.52 6.73 -6.28
CA ASN A 300 -12.16 6.20 -7.60
C ASN A 300 -11.96 4.67 -7.63
N GLY A 301 -12.32 3.97 -6.54
CA GLY A 301 -12.20 2.52 -6.40
C GLY A 301 -10.85 2.04 -5.84
N HIS A 302 -10.87 0.91 -5.13
CA HIS A 302 -9.74 0.39 -4.35
C HIS A 302 -8.50 0.08 -5.20
N TYR A 303 -8.69 -0.30 -6.47
CA TYR A 303 -7.58 -0.55 -7.40
C TYR A 303 -6.93 0.74 -7.92
N ASN A 304 -7.68 1.82 -8.16
CA ASN A 304 -7.08 3.13 -8.48
C ASN A 304 -6.32 3.70 -7.28
N ALA A 305 -6.87 3.54 -6.07
CA ALA A 305 -6.19 3.89 -4.82
C ALA A 305 -4.87 3.13 -4.66
N LEU A 306 -4.82 1.83 -5.02
CA LEU A 306 -3.59 1.04 -5.01
C LEU A 306 -2.52 1.62 -5.94
N VAL A 307 -2.86 1.93 -7.20
CA VAL A 307 -1.90 2.48 -8.17
C VAL A 307 -1.31 3.79 -7.63
N LYS A 308 -2.15 4.70 -7.12
CA LYS A 308 -1.73 5.93 -6.43
C LYS A 308 -0.85 5.69 -5.19
N MET A 309 -1.11 4.64 -4.41
CA MET A 309 -0.24 4.27 -3.27
C MET A 309 1.11 3.70 -3.73
N ILE A 310 1.17 3.00 -4.88
CA ILE A 310 2.42 2.53 -5.47
C ILE A 310 3.23 3.71 -6.03
N GLU A 311 2.58 4.67 -6.71
CA GLU A 311 3.21 5.91 -7.17
C GLU A 311 3.86 6.67 -6.00
N ARG A 312 3.09 6.97 -4.93
CA ARG A 312 3.63 7.63 -3.73
C ARG A 312 4.71 6.83 -2.99
N PHE A 313 4.72 5.50 -3.12
CA PHE A 313 5.79 4.66 -2.57
C PHE A 313 7.06 4.69 -3.44
N ILE A 314 6.92 4.78 -4.76
CA ILE A 314 8.05 5.00 -5.70
C ILE A 314 8.65 6.40 -5.50
N ASP A 315 7.84 7.39 -5.15
CA ASP A 315 8.25 8.78 -4.89
C ASP A 315 9.09 8.96 -3.63
N GLY A 316 8.92 8.07 -2.64
CA GLY A 316 9.49 8.19 -1.30
C GLY A 316 8.59 8.89 -0.28
N ASP A 317 7.38 9.33 -0.65
CA ASP A 317 6.37 9.90 0.27
C ASP A 317 5.94 8.90 1.36
N LEU A 318 5.98 7.60 1.03
CA LEU A 318 5.60 6.52 1.90
C LEU A 318 6.81 5.64 2.21
N ASP A 319 7.05 5.36 3.49
CA ASP A 319 8.00 4.34 3.89
C ASP A 319 7.40 2.93 3.67
N GLN A 320 8.26 1.91 3.62
CA GLN A 320 7.85 0.51 3.47
C GLN A 320 6.78 0.08 4.50
N ALA A 321 6.89 0.48 5.76
CA ALA A 321 5.94 0.08 6.79
C ALA A 321 4.56 0.72 6.59
N THR A 322 4.51 2.01 6.23
CA THR A 322 3.25 2.72 5.94
C THR A 322 2.62 2.24 4.63
N PHE A 323 3.40 2.06 3.56
CA PHE A 323 2.89 1.53 2.29
C PHE A 323 2.21 0.16 2.49
N GLU A 324 2.89 -0.79 3.12
CA GLU A 324 2.29 -2.12 3.33
C GLU A 324 1.06 -2.06 4.25
N GLU A 325 1.02 -1.16 5.23
CA GLU A 325 -0.12 -1.05 6.14
C GLU A 325 -1.34 -0.37 5.48
N ASN A 326 -1.10 0.61 4.61
CA ASN A 326 -2.13 1.21 3.75
C ASN A 326 -2.71 0.17 2.78
N VAL A 327 -1.88 -0.65 2.13
CA VAL A 327 -2.41 -1.70 1.23
C VAL A 327 -3.09 -2.84 2.01
N ARG A 328 -2.65 -3.19 3.23
CA ARG A 328 -3.42 -4.09 4.14
C ARG A 328 -4.75 -3.49 4.57
N TYR A 329 -4.83 -2.18 4.81
CA TYR A 329 -6.11 -1.53 5.07
C TYR A 329 -7.06 -1.71 3.88
N ILE A 330 -6.58 -1.50 2.65
CA ILE A 330 -7.41 -1.66 1.44
C ILE A 330 -7.78 -3.14 1.21
N PHE A 331 -6.80 -4.02 0.92
CA PHE A 331 -7.00 -5.40 0.43
C PHE A 331 -6.89 -6.51 1.50
N GLY A 332 -6.62 -6.17 2.76
CA GLY A 332 -6.54 -7.14 3.86
C GLY A 332 -5.46 -8.20 3.63
N ILE A 333 -5.83 -9.47 3.83
CA ILE A 333 -4.92 -10.62 3.73
C ILE A 333 -4.42 -10.95 2.33
N ASP A 334 -4.97 -10.32 1.28
CA ASP A 334 -4.52 -10.50 -0.11
C ASP A 334 -3.44 -9.48 -0.53
N ALA A 335 -3.21 -8.44 0.29
CA ALA A 335 -2.29 -7.33 0.02
C ALA A 335 -0.81 -7.73 -0.17
N TYR A 336 -0.38 -8.85 0.43
CA TYR A 336 1.04 -9.23 0.54
C TYR A 336 1.78 -9.34 -0.78
N ILE A 337 1.06 -9.59 -1.88
CA ILE A 337 1.62 -9.78 -3.21
C ILE A 337 2.24 -8.51 -3.82
N VAL A 338 1.93 -7.32 -3.32
CA VAL A 338 2.55 -6.05 -3.79
C VAL A 338 3.58 -5.46 -2.81
N PHE A 339 3.85 -6.08 -1.66
CA PHE A 339 4.83 -5.54 -0.70
C PHE A 339 6.29 -5.56 -1.20
N THR A 340 6.55 -6.19 -2.34
CA THR A 340 7.85 -6.26 -3.02
C THR A 340 7.79 -5.66 -4.44
N ILE A 341 6.78 -4.82 -4.72
CA ILE A 341 6.57 -4.18 -6.03
C ILE A 341 7.80 -3.38 -6.50
N ASP A 342 8.51 -2.74 -5.55
CA ASP A 342 9.82 -2.11 -5.74
C ASP A 342 10.82 -3.04 -6.42
N ARG A 343 10.91 -4.29 -5.97
CA ARG A 343 11.87 -5.28 -6.45
C ARG A 343 11.46 -5.85 -7.80
N VAL A 344 10.15 -6.03 -8.02
CA VAL A 344 9.65 -6.47 -9.32
C VAL A 344 9.94 -5.42 -10.38
N LEU A 345 9.63 -4.15 -10.10
CA LEU A 345 9.91 -3.01 -11.01
C LEU A 345 11.41 -2.83 -11.24
N HIS A 346 12.23 -2.86 -10.17
CA HIS A 346 13.70 -2.80 -10.29
C HIS A 346 14.25 -3.91 -11.19
N PHE A 347 13.84 -5.16 -10.94
CA PHE A 347 14.34 -6.31 -11.70
C PHE A 347 13.84 -6.27 -13.15
N PHE A 348 12.58 -5.89 -13.38
CA PHE A 348 12.01 -5.75 -14.72
C PHE A 348 12.77 -4.72 -15.56
N VAL A 349 13.00 -3.52 -15.02
CA VAL A 349 13.79 -2.47 -15.69
C VAL A 349 15.24 -2.93 -15.93
N LYS A 350 15.87 -3.67 -15.01
CA LYS A 350 17.21 -4.23 -15.22
C LYS A 350 17.26 -5.33 -16.28
N GLN A 351 16.21 -6.15 -16.44
CA GLN A 351 16.11 -7.09 -17.56
C GLN A 351 15.98 -6.36 -18.90
N ILE A 352 15.15 -5.31 -18.98
CA ILE A 352 15.04 -4.49 -20.19
C ILE A 352 16.38 -3.81 -20.52
N GLN A 353 17.06 -3.20 -19.52
CA GLN A 353 18.40 -2.62 -19.72
C GLN A 353 19.40 -3.66 -20.27
N THR A 354 19.31 -4.92 -19.81
CA THR A 354 20.18 -6.00 -20.27
C THR A 354 19.86 -6.42 -21.72
N ILE A 355 18.58 -6.60 -22.07
CA ILE A 355 18.11 -6.90 -23.44
C ILE A 355 18.53 -5.80 -24.42
N VAL A 356 18.33 -4.53 -24.02
CA VAL A 356 18.64 -3.34 -24.81
C VAL A 356 20.14 -3.17 -25.08
N LEU A 357 21.01 -3.61 -24.17
CA LEU A 357 22.47 -3.52 -24.32
C LEU A 357 23.08 -4.75 -25.01
N ASP A 358 22.45 -5.93 -24.93
CA ASP A 358 22.94 -7.15 -25.57
C ASP A 358 22.65 -7.17 -27.08
N LYS A 359 23.72 -7.33 -27.88
CA LYS A 359 23.64 -7.43 -29.34
C LYS A 359 22.86 -8.67 -29.79
N ASN A 360 22.98 -9.78 -29.08
CA ASN A 360 22.32 -11.04 -29.45
C ASN A 360 20.81 -10.92 -29.22
N SER A 361 20.39 -10.37 -28.06
CA SER A 361 19.00 -10.04 -27.77
C SER A 361 18.41 -9.08 -28.82
N ASN A 362 19.13 -8.02 -29.21
CA ASN A 362 18.66 -7.10 -30.27
C ASN A 362 18.53 -7.79 -31.64
N GLN A 363 19.42 -8.72 -31.99
CA GLN A 363 19.32 -9.51 -33.23
C GLN A 363 18.12 -10.47 -33.21
N LEU A 364 17.92 -11.18 -32.10
CA LEU A 364 16.75 -12.06 -31.90
C LEU A 364 15.43 -11.28 -31.94
N MET A 365 15.39 -10.08 -31.35
CA MET A 365 14.22 -9.21 -31.39
C MET A 365 13.84 -8.87 -32.84
N LYS A 366 14.83 -8.48 -33.65
CA LYS A 366 14.63 -8.21 -35.08
C LYS A 366 14.16 -9.45 -35.84
N SER A 367 14.88 -10.56 -35.76
CA SER A 367 14.56 -11.75 -36.56
C SER A 367 13.17 -12.33 -36.26
N ASN A 368 12.72 -12.29 -35.00
CA ASN A 368 11.37 -12.75 -34.63
C ASN A 368 10.28 -11.77 -35.11
N LEU A 369 10.50 -10.45 -35.03
CA LEU A 369 9.55 -9.45 -35.54
C LEU A 369 9.48 -9.46 -37.07
N GLU A 370 10.63 -9.53 -37.74
CA GLU A 370 10.74 -9.63 -39.21
C GLU A 370 10.00 -10.90 -39.71
N SER A 371 10.10 -12.04 -39.01
CA SER A 371 9.33 -13.25 -39.36
C SER A 371 7.82 -13.14 -39.12
N ALA A 372 7.36 -12.23 -38.25
CA ALA A 372 5.93 -11.99 -38.02
C ALA A 372 5.31 -11.09 -39.10
N ASP A 373 6.08 -10.14 -39.66
CA ASP A 373 5.66 -9.33 -40.81
C ASP A 373 5.76 -10.09 -42.16
N GLU A 374 6.72 -11.00 -42.32
CA GLU A 374 6.91 -11.78 -43.56
C GLU A 374 5.84 -12.87 -43.82
N SER A 375 4.84 -13.03 -42.94
CA SER A 375 3.84 -14.13 -43.01
C SER A 375 2.36 -13.69 -43.19
N PRO A 376 2.00 -12.97 -44.28
CA PRO A 376 0.60 -12.78 -44.67
C PRO A 376 -0.02 -14.02 -45.34
N GLU A 377 0.80 -14.92 -45.91
CA GLU A 377 0.35 -16.14 -46.57
C GLU A 377 1.22 -17.36 -46.23
N ARG A 378 0.63 -18.32 -45.50
CA ARG A 378 0.82 -19.77 -45.73
C ARG A 378 -0.34 -20.56 -45.15
N CYS A 379 -0.69 -21.64 -45.83
CA CYS A 379 -1.80 -22.52 -45.48
C CYS A 379 -1.29 -23.94 -45.19
N LEU A 380 -2.06 -24.69 -44.38
CA LEU A 380 -1.94 -26.10 -43.99
C LEU A 380 -0.94 -26.41 -42.86
#